data_AF-A0A060Y2F2-F1
#
_entry.id   AF-A0A060Y2F2-F1
#
_cell.length_a   1.000
_cell.length_b   1.000
_cell.length_c   1.000
_cell.angle_alpha   90.00
_cell.angle_beta   90.00
_cell.angle_gamma   90.00
#
_symmetry.space_group_name_H-M   'P 1'
#
loop_
_entity.id
_entity.type
_entity.pdbx_description
1 polymer ?
#
loop_
_entity_poly.entity_id
_entity_poly.type
_entity_poly.pdbx_seq_one_letter_code
_entity_poly.pdbx_strand_id
1 'polypeptide(L)'
;MNQRTYLGTTYLDIAKGAVEIFMKLRARDPASRGDRYMLVTFDDPPYGVKAGWKENHATFMSELKNLQASGLTTLGHALRAAFDLLNLNRLVSGIDNYGQGRNPFFLEPSVIITITDGNKLTHTSGVPDELHLPLTSPLPGSELTKEPFRWDQRLFALVLRLPGAATPDSEQLGSVPNDESAITQMCEVTGGRSYCVRTQRMLNQCLDSLVQKVLSGVVINFEKTGPDPPLVGEDGMVDPSRPVLSFSPQPWHSCHKLIYVRPNPKTGVPVGHWPIPESFWPDQNSPALVRGCH
;
A
#
# COMPACT_ATOMS: atom_id res chain seq x y z
N MET A 1 -6.44 -14.90 13.60
CA MET A 1 -6.35 -15.79 12.41
C MET A 1 -6.36 -17.32 12.67
N ASN A 2 -6.62 -17.85 13.87
CA ASN A 2 -6.78 -19.32 14.09
C ASN A 2 -8.18 -19.86 13.78
N GLN A 3 -9.13 -18.98 13.45
CA GLN A 3 -10.49 -19.38 13.11
C GLN A 3 -10.52 -20.22 11.83
N ARG A 4 -11.38 -21.25 11.83
CA ARG A 4 -11.57 -22.16 10.70
C ARG A 4 -12.67 -21.67 9.77
N THR A 5 -12.50 -21.96 8.50
CA THR A 5 -13.46 -21.65 7.44
C THR A 5 -14.33 -22.85 7.13
N TYR A 6 -15.35 -22.64 6.29
CA TYR A 6 -16.14 -23.73 5.71
C TYR A 6 -15.30 -24.77 4.93
N LEU A 7 -14.07 -24.45 4.55
CA LEU A 7 -13.12 -25.36 3.88
C LEU A 7 -12.35 -26.25 4.87
N GLY A 8 -12.52 -26.06 6.18
CA GLY A 8 -11.80 -26.79 7.22
C GLY A 8 -10.38 -26.29 7.52
N THR A 9 -9.86 -25.34 6.73
CA THR A 9 -8.55 -24.69 6.93
C THR A 9 -8.67 -23.43 7.77
N THR A 10 -7.57 -23.03 8.43
CA THR A 10 -7.52 -21.75 9.16
C THR A 10 -7.33 -20.58 8.21
N TYR A 11 -7.63 -19.36 8.68
CA TYR A 11 -7.34 -18.15 7.92
C TYR A 11 -5.83 -17.98 7.62
N LEU A 12 -4.95 -18.41 8.53
CA LEU A 12 -3.51 -18.38 8.28
C LEU A 12 -3.12 -19.32 7.13
N ASP A 13 -3.70 -20.51 7.06
CA ASP A 13 -3.43 -21.44 5.96
C ASP A 13 -3.87 -20.87 4.62
N ILE A 14 -5.05 -20.21 4.59
CA ILE A 14 -5.55 -19.50 3.40
C ILE A 14 -4.60 -18.35 3.03
N ALA A 15 -4.11 -17.59 4.01
CA ALA A 15 -3.16 -16.50 3.78
C ALA A 15 -1.84 -17.01 3.18
N LYS A 16 -1.27 -18.09 3.72
CA LYS A 16 -0.07 -18.74 3.16
C LYS A 16 -0.30 -19.18 1.72
N GLY A 17 -1.42 -19.85 1.46
CA GLY A 17 -1.81 -20.25 0.10
C GLY A 17 -1.99 -19.06 -0.85
N ALA A 18 -2.56 -17.95 -0.37
CA ALA A 18 -2.71 -16.73 -1.16
C ALA A 18 -1.35 -16.14 -1.56
N VAL A 19 -0.37 -16.12 -0.65
CA VAL A 19 1.00 -15.68 -0.93
C VAL A 19 1.64 -16.57 -2.00
N GLU A 20 1.52 -17.89 -1.88
CA GLU A 20 2.06 -18.82 -2.89
C GLU A 20 1.43 -18.63 -4.27
N ILE A 21 0.10 -18.45 -4.33
CA ILE A 21 -0.63 -18.19 -5.58
C ILE A 21 -0.17 -16.86 -6.17
N PHE A 22 -0.06 -15.81 -5.35
CA PHE A 22 0.40 -14.50 -5.78
C PHE A 22 1.79 -14.56 -6.41
N MET A 23 2.74 -15.24 -5.76
CA MET A 23 4.10 -15.41 -6.30
C MET A 23 4.10 -16.17 -7.63
N LYS A 24 3.27 -17.21 -7.77
CA LYS A 24 3.10 -17.96 -9.03
C LYS A 24 2.51 -17.10 -10.14
N LEU A 25 1.54 -16.25 -9.82
CA LEU A 25 0.93 -15.33 -10.78
C LEU A 25 1.95 -14.24 -11.21
N ARG A 26 2.68 -13.66 -10.24
CA ARG A 26 3.69 -12.64 -10.50
C ARG A 26 4.88 -13.17 -11.31
N ALA A 27 5.28 -14.43 -11.10
CA ALA A 27 6.35 -15.08 -11.86
C ALA A 27 6.05 -15.21 -13.37
N ARG A 28 4.79 -15.04 -13.79
CA ARG A 28 4.42 -15.00 -15.22
C ARG A 28 4.89 -13.71 -15.91
N ASP A 29 5.07 -12.63 -15.15
CA ASP A 29 5.58 -11.36 -15.67
C ASP A 29 7.12 -11.40 -15.71
N PRO A 30 7.75 -11.19 -16.88
CA PRO A 30 9.21 -11.12 -16.99
C PRO A 30 9.87 -10.07 -16.07
N ALA A 31 9.15 -9.00 -15.71
CA ALA A 31 9.63 -7.96 -14.81
C ALA A 31 9.87 -8.49 -13.38
N SER A 32 9.27 -9.63 -13.01
CA SER A 32 9.37 -10.20 -11.66
C SER A 32 10.74 -10.76 -11.28
N ARG A 33 11.68 -10.90 -12.24
CA ARG A 33 13.02 -11.44 -11.98
C ARG A 33 13.84 -10.60 -11.00
N GLY A 34 13.54 -9.30 -10.91
CA GLY A 34 14.19 -8.38 -9.98
C GLY A 34 13.47 -8.22 -8.64
N ASP A 35 12.29 -8.84 -8.47
CA ASP A 35 11.48 -8.66 -7.27
C ASP A 35 12.16 -9.29 -6.04
N ARG A 36 12.13 -8.56 -4.92
CA ARG A 36 12.52 -9.07 -3.61
C ARG A 36 11.28 -9.22 -2.73
N TYR A 37 11.16 -10.38 -2.09
CA TYR A 37 10.05 -10.68 -1.18
C TYR A 37 10.52 -10.59 0.25
N MET A 38 9.80 -9.81 1.06
CA MET A 38 10.04 -9.65 2.49
C MET A 38 8.82 -10.15 3.26
N LEU A 39 9.04 -10.67 4.46
CA LEU A 39 7.99 -11.20 5.31
C LEU A 39 8.02 -10.51 6.67
N VAL A 40 6.91 -9.88 7.02
CA VAL A 40 6.70 -9.19 8.29
C VAL A 40 5.46 -9.78 8.97
N THR A 41 5.58 -10.09 10.25
CA THR A 41 4.51 -10.61 11.13
C THR A 41 4.13 -9.57 12.18
N PHE A 42 3.12 -9.87 12.99
CA PHE A 42 2.67 -9.01 14.10
C PHE A 42 3.40 -9.31 15.41
N ASP A 43 4.53 -10.01 15.34
CA ASP A 43 5.37 -10.25 16.52
C ASP A 43 6.05 -8.94 16.95
N ASP A 44 6.33 -8.83 18.25
CA ASP A 44 7.03 -7.66 18.79
C ASP A 44 8.46 -7.53 18.24
N PRO A 45 8.96 -6.30 18.04
CA PRO A 45 10.35 -6.07 17.68
C PRO A 45 11.32 -6.74 18.67
N PRO A 46 12.41 -7.38 18.19
CA PRO A 46 12.90 -7.42 16.80
C PRO A 46 12.34 -8.57 15.95
N TYR A 47 11.42 -9.40 16.47
CA TYR A 47 11.03 -10.67 15.85
C TYR A 47 9.98 -10.53 14.74
N GLY A 48 9.40 -9.34 14.55
CA GLY A 48 8.40 -9.09 13.51
C GLY A 48 8.91 -9.27 12.07
N VAL A 49 10.19 -9.04 11.80
CA VAL A 49 10.76 -9.26 10.45
C VAL A 49 11.31 -10.68 10.36
N LYS A 50 10.68 -11.52 9.54
CA LYS A 50 11.11 -12.91 9.31
C LYS A 50 12.04 -13.05 8.11
N ALA A 51 11.83 -12.23 7.08
CA ALA A 51 12.70 -12.14 5.91
C ALA A 51 12.77 -10.70 5.43
N GLY A 52 13.97 -10.14 5.26
CA GLY A 52 14.21 -8.75 4.90
C GLY A 52 15.20 -8.60 3.73
N TRP A 53 16.15 -7.68 3.85
CA TRP A 53 17.06 -7.33 2.76
C TRP A 53 18.13 -8.38 2.44
N LYS A 54 18.51 -9.23 3.40
CA LYS A 54 19.65 -10.15 3.25
C LYS A 54 19.21 -11.55 2.84
N GLU A 55 17.92 -11.82 2.93
CA GLU A 55 17.33 -13.14 2.84
C GLU A 55 16.95 -13.46 1.39
N ASN A 56 17.09 -14.73 1.02
CA ASN A 56 16.75 -15.22 -0.31
C ASN A 56 15.33 -15.84 -0.33
N HIS A 57 14.88 -16.19 -1.53
CA HIS A 57 13.56 -16.80 -1.75
C HIS A 57 13.35 -18.09 -0.92
N ALA A 58 14.38 -18.93 -0.75
CA ALA A 58 14.27 -20.16 0.04
C ALA A 58 14.01 -19.88 1.52
N THR A 59 14.71 -18.88 2.08
CA THR A 59 14.52 -18.44 3.46
C THR A 59 13.11 -17.89 3.67
N PHE A 60 12.65 -17.03 2.74
CA PHE A 60 11.28 -16.50 2.74
C PHE A 60 10.23 -17.63 2.76
N MET A 61 10.35 -18.61 1.87
CA MET A 61 9.40 -19.73 1.79
C MET A 61 9.43 -20.62 3.04
N SER A 62 10.61 -20.83 3.63
CA SER A 62 10.75 -21.57 4.89
C SER A 62 10.04 -20.85 6.03
N GLU A 63 10.29 -19.55 6.21
CA GLU A 63 9.64 -18.73 7.24
C GLU A 63 8.12 -18.66 7.03
N LEU A 64 7.65 -18.45 5.80
CA LEU A 64 6.23 -18.44 5.46
C LEU A 64 5.54 -19.75 5.86
N LYS A 65 6.18 -20.90 5.57
CA LYS A 65 5.64 -22.21 5.92
C LYS A 65 5.52 -22.40 7.44
N ASN A 66 6.52 -21.93 8.18
CA ASN A 66 6.63 -22.12 9.62
C ASN A 66 5.82 -21.10 10.45
N LEU A 67 5.24 -20.06 9.85
CA LEU A 67 4.42 -19.08 10.56
C LEU A 67 3.34 -19.74 11.42
N GLN A 68 3.18 -19.21 12.63
CA GLN A 68 2.13 -19.58 13.57
C GLN A 68 1.27 -18.36 13.85
N ALA A 69 -0.04 -18.54 13.96
CA ALA A 69 -0.96 -17.47 14.34
C ALA A 69 -1.05 -17.41 15.86
N SER A 70 0.01 -16.88 16.48
CA SER A 70 0.09 -16.59 17.91
C SER A 70 0.25 -15.09 18.12
N GLY A 71 -0.26 -14.57 19.24
CA GLY A 71 -0.07 -13.17 19.61
C GLY A 71 -1.28 -12.27 19.32
N LEU A 72 -1.04 -10.96 19.48
CA LEU A 72 -2.03 -9.90 19.37
C LEU A 72 -2.03 -9.29 17.96
N THR A 73 -3.08 -8.52 17.66
CA THR A 73 -3.26 -7.83 16.37
C THR A 73 -2.66 -6.42 16.41
N THR A 74 -1.32 -6.34 16.57
CA THR A 74 -0.54 -5.10 16.65
C THR A 74 -0.26 -4.46 15.27
N LEU A 75 -1.29 -4.37 14.43
CA LEU A 75 -1.18 -3.96 13.01
C LEU A 75 -0.40 -2.66 12.80
N GLY A 76 -0.61 -1.64 13.64
CA GLY A 76 0.11 -0.36 13.53
C GLY A 76 1.62 -0.49 13.71
N HIS A 77 2.07 -1.35 14.63
CA HIS A 77 3.50 -1.60 14.85
C HIS A 77 4.10 -2.42 13.71
N ALA A 78 3.38 -3.43 13.22
CA ALA A 78 3.82 -4.26 12.11
C ALA A 78 3.96 -3.46 10.80
N LEU A 79 2.96 -2.63 10.48
CA LEU A 79 3.03 -1.73 9.33
C LEU A 79 4.19 -0.75 9.46
N ARG A 80 4.42 -0.21 10.66
CA ARG A 80 5.54 0.69 10.90
C ARG A 80 6.88 0.01 10.70
N ALA A 81 7.05 -1.20 11.23
CA ALA A 81 8.25 -2.00 11.01
C ALA A 81 8.47 -2.32 9.52
N ALA A 82 7.39 -2.59 8.76
CA ALA A 82 7.48 -2.80 7.32
C ALA A 82 7.92 -1.53 6.57
N PHE A 83 7.36 -0.37 6.89
CA PHE A 83 7.80 0.90 6.30
C PHE A 83 9.25 1.24 6.66
N ASP A 84 9.63 1.06 7.92
CA ASP A 84 11.01 1.29 8.36
C ASP A 84 11.97 0.35 7.60
N LEU A 85 11.61 -0.93 7.45
CA LEU A 85 12.37 -1.91 6.67
C LEU A 85 12.56 -1.44 5.22
N LEU A 86 11.50 -0.97 4.55
CA LEU A 86 11.58 -0.45 3.18
C LEU A 86 12.42 0.83 3.08
N ASN A 87 12.42 1.66 4.12
CA ASN A 87 13.10 2.95 4.13
C ASN A 87 14.59 2.87 4.52
N LEU A 88 15.07 1.74 5.03
CA LEU A 88 16.44 1.57 5.56
C LEU A 88 17.55 2.08 4.65
N ASN A 89 17.46 1.79 3.34
CA ASN A 89 18.55 2.04 2.40
C ASN A 89 18.35 3.31 1.56
N ARG A 90 17.19 3.99 1.66
CA ARG A 90 16.82 5.07 0.74
C ARG A 90 17.68 6.32 0.85
N LEU A 91 18.12 6.65 2.07
CA LEU A 91 19.05 7.76 2.30
C LEU A 91 20.43 7.44 1.71
N VAL A 92 20.91 6.20 1.92
CA VAL A 92 22.23 5.74 1.47
C VAL A 92 22.28 5.60 -0.06
N SER A 93 21.18 5.14 -0.67
CA SER A 93 21.05 5.05 -2.13
C SER A 93 20.82 6.41 -2.79
N GLY A 94 20.57 7.46 -2.02
CA GLY A 94 20.35 8.82 -2.52
C GLY A 94 18.99 9.02 -3.20
N ILE A 95 18.04 8.08 -3.03
CA ILE A 95 16.68 8.23 -3.54
C ILE A 95 15.97 9.38 -2.82
N ASP A 96 16.18 9.47 -1.51
CA ASP A 96 15.65 10.54 -0.68
C ASP A 96 16.64 11.69 -0.61
N ASN A 97 16.59 12.58 -1.60
CA ASN A 97 17.50 13.72 -1.71
C ASN A 97 16.86 15.04 -1.23
N TYR A 98 16.51 15.07 0.07
CA TYR A 98 15.90 16.23 0.72
C TYR A 98 16.63 17.54 0.39
N GLY A 99 15.87 18.55 -0.03
CA GLY A 99 16.42 19.87 -0.37
C GLY A 99 16.98 19.99 -1.79
N GLN A 100 17.03 18.90 -2.58
CA GLN A 100 17.40 18.91 -3.99
C GLN A 100 16.19 18.70 -4.93
N GLY A 101 14.99 18.85 -4.40
CA GLY A 101 13.74 18.57 -5.10
C GLY A 101 13.43 17.07 -5.15
N ARG A 102 12.19 16.75 -5.47
CA ARG A 102 11.63 15.39 -5.47
C ARG A 102 11.69 14.80 -6.88
N ASN A 103 12.49 13.76 -7.05
CA ASN A 103 12.81 13.19 -8.36
C ASN A 103 11.92 11.96 -8.66
N PRO A 104 10.88 12.06 -9.50
CA PRO A 104 9.94 10.95 -9.75
C PRO A 104 10.54 9.76 -10.49
N PHE A 105 11.78 9.89 -10.96
CA PHE A 105 12.53 8.83 -11.63
C PHE A 105 13.54 8.13 -10.69
N PHE A 106 13.71 8.61 -9.46
CA PHE A 106 14.43 7.87 -8.41
C PHE A 106 13.41 7.05 -7.62
N LEU A 107 13.31 5.77 -7.96
CA LEU A 107 12.26 4.89 -7.46
C LEU A 107 12.84 3.62 -6.87
N GLU A 108 12.22 3.19 -5.79
CA GLU A 108 12.33 1.84 -5.24
C GLU A 108 10.90 1.33 -4.99
N PRO A 109 10.18 0.99 -6.08
CA PRO A 109 8.75 0.69 -6.01
C PRO A 109 8.49 -0.48 -5.06
N SER A 110 7.61 -0.27 -4.09
CA SER A 110 7.32 -1.26 -3.07
C SER A 110 5.81 -1.45 -2.90
N VAL A 111 5.40 -2.71 -2.75
CA VAL A 111 3.99 -3.06 -2.52
C VAL A 111 3.88 -3.89 -1.25
N ILE A 112 3.11 -3.39 -0.29
CA ILE A 112 2.80 -4.10 0.94
C ILE A 112 1.43 -4.77 0.76
N ILE A 113 1.37 -6.08 0.98
CA ILE A 113 0.12 -6.84 0.99
C ILE A 113 -0.14 -7.28 2.43
N THR A 114 -1.04 -6.58 3.11
CA THR A 114 -1.45 -6.97 4.46
C THR A 114 -2.58 -7.98 4.38
N ILE A 115 -2.38 -9.19 4.90
CA ILE A 115 -3.44 -10.19 5.02
C ILE A 115 -3.90 -10.22 6.47
N THR A 116 -5.18 -9.98 6.71
CA THR A 116 -5.75 -9.90 8.07
C THR A 116 -7.14 -10.51 8.11
N ASP A 117 -7.61 -10.88 9.30
CA ASP A 117 -8.99 -11.31 9.53
C ASP A 117 -9.97 -10.14 9.67
N GLY A 118 -9.48 -8.89 9.72
CA GLY A 118 -10.32 -7.68 9.79
C GLY A 118 -11.09 -7.51 11.09
N ASN A 119 -10.80 -8.35 12.09
CA ASN A 119 -11.37 -8.24 13.41
C ASN A 119 -10.76 -7.05 14.17
N LYS A 120 -11.23 -6.83 15.41
CA LYS A 120 -10.75 -5.75 16.27
C LYS A 120 -9.22 -5.83 16.47
N LEU A 121 -8.58 -4.66 16.47
CA LEU A 121 -7.15 -4.51 16.78
C LEU A 121 -6.94 -4.73 18.28
N THR A 122 -5.91 -5.47 18.66
CA THR A 122 -5.63 -5.83 20.05
C THR A 122 -4.20 -5.47 20.39
N HIS A 123 -4.04 -4.79 21.52
CA HIS A 123 -2.78 -4.42 22.13
C HIS A 123 -2.76 -4.91 23.58
N THR A 124 -1.58 -4.92 24.20
CA THR A 124 -1.43 -5.26 25.62
C THR A 124 -2.23 -4.35 26.55
N SER A 125 -2.50 -3.11 26.12
CA SER A 125 -3.27 -2.11 26.86
C SER A 125 -4.78 -2.11 26.56
N GLY A 126 -5.26 -2.85 25.55
CA GLY A 126 -6.67 -2.90 25.19
C GLY A 126 -6.94 -3.04 23.70
N VAL A 127 -8.17 -2.69 23.32
CA VAL A 127 -8.71 -2.83 21.95
C VAL A 127 -8.96 -1.44 21.38
N PRO A 128 -8.05 -0.87 20.58
CA PRO A 128 -8.29 0.41 19.93
C PRO A 128 -9.28 0.25 18.76
N ASP A 129 -10.10 1.28 18.57
CA ASP A 129 -11.01 1.37 17.42
C ASP A 129 -10.34 1.95 16.18
N GLU A 130 -9.28 2.75 16.36
CA GLU A 130 -8.54 3.41 15.28
C GLU A 130 -7.14 2.82 15.09
N LEU A 131 -6.69 2.78 13.83
CA LEU A 131 -5.35 2.34 13.46
C LEU A 131 -4.38 3.53 13.52
N HIS A 132 -3.60 3.60 14.59
CA HIS A 132 -2.50 4.54 14.71
C HIS A 132 -1.16 3.84 14.50
N LEU A 133 -0.34 4.39 13.61
CA LEU A 133 1.07 4.00 13.53
C LEU A 133 1.86 4.77 14.59
N PRO A 134 2.79 4.12 15.31
CA PRO A 134 3.76 4.83 16.13
C PRO A 134 4.49 5.86 15.28
N LEU A 135 4.66 7.09 15.77
CA LEU A 135 5.32 8.19 15.03
C LEU A 135 6.83 8.27 15.32
N THR A 136 7.33 7.50 16.28
CA THR A 136 8.76 7.49 16.65
C THR A 136 9.53 6.53 15.77
N SER A 137 10.46 7.03 14.95
CA SER A 137 11.34 6.19 14.13
C SER A 137 12.78 6.24 14.59
N PRO A 138 13.45 5.07 14.71
CA PRO A 138 14.87 5.03 15.00
C PRO A 138 15.73 5.34 13.77
N LEU A 139 15.13 5.48 12.58
CA LEU A 139 15.86 5.71 11.34
C LEU A 139 16.38 7.14 11.27
N PRO A 140 17.70 7.35 11.04
CA PRO A 140 18.25 8.67 10.78
C PRO A 140 17.57 9.33 9.57
N GLY A 141 17.20 10.60 9.68
CA GLY A 141 16.54 11.35 8.60
C GLY A 141 15.03 11.15 8.53
N SER A 142 14.45 10.25 9.35
CA SER A 142 12.99 10.09 9.45
C SER A 142 12.29 11.37 9.91
N GLU A 143 13.00 12.23 10.63
CA GLU A 143 12.54 13.55 11.05
C GLU A 143 12.34 14.54 9.90
N LEU A 144 12.83 14.25 8.69
CA LEU A 144 12.66 15.07 7.49
C LEU A 144 11.39 14.71 6.72
N THR A 145 10.74 13.61 7.08
CA THR A 145 9.47 13.14 6.50
C THR A 145 8.32 13.27 7.48
N LYS A 146 7.16 13.66 6.97
CA LYS A 146 5.92 13.71 7.79
C LYS A 146 5.28 12.34 7.95
N GLU A 147 5.26 11.56 6.87
CA GLU A 147 4.54 10.30 6.77
C GLU A 147 5.49 9.10 6.88
N PRO A 148 5.04 7.94 7.39
CA PRO A 148 5.88 6.76 7.51
C PRO A 148 6.16 6.07 6.16
N PHE A 149 5.28 6.28 5.17
CA PHE A 149 5.38 5.72 3.83
C PHE A 149 5.92 6.74 2.83
N ARG A 150 6.42 6.25 1.69
CA ARG A 150 6.88 7.08 0.57
C ARG A 150 5.94 7.01 -0.63
N TRP A 151 6.01 7.99 -1.52
CA TRP A 151 5.15 8.09 -2.71
C TRP A 151 5.19 6.88 -3.67
N ASP A 152 6.23 6.07 -3.63
CA ASP A 152 6.43 4.86 -4.45
C ASP A 152 6.08 3.57 -3.68
N GLN A 153 5.53 3.71 -2.47
CA GLN A 153 5.09 2.61 -1.60
C GLN A 153 3.57 2.56 -1.55
N ARG A 154 3.00 1.39 -1.87
CA ARG A 154 1.54 1.20 -1.89
C ARG A 154 1.11 0.07 -0.97
N LEU A 155 0.02 0.29 -0.24
CA LEU A 155 -0.55 -0.70 0.67
C LEU A 155 -1.86 -1.28 0.12
N PHE A 156 -1.88 -2.60 -0.06
CA PHE A 156 -3.11 -3.35 -0.30
C PHE A 156 -3.43 -4.21 0.91
N ALA A 157 -4.71 -4.34 1.24
CA ALA A 157 -5.16 -5.21 2.31
C ALA A 157 -6.08 -6.31 1.76
N LEU A 158 -5.79 -7.56 2.10
CA LEU A 158 -6.69 -8.70 1.89
C LEU A 158 -7.35 -9.01 3.23
N VAL A 159 -8.59 -8.55 3.40
CA VAL A 159 -9.35 -8.79 4.62
C VAL A 159 -10.18 -10.05 4.43
N LEU A 160 -9.73 -11.13 5.07
CA LEU A 160 -10.40 -12.42 5.01
C LEU A 160 -11.65 -12.38 5.88
N ARG A 161 -12.83 -12.50 5.26
CA ARG A 161 -14.13 -12.61 5.93
C ARG A 161 -14.88 -13.86 5.44
N LEU A 162 -14.17 -14.98 5.34
CA LEU A 162 -14.75 -16.25 4.91
C LEU A 162 -15.63 -16.85 6.02
N PRO A 163 -16.87 -17.25 5.73
CA PRO A 163 -17.78 -17.80 6.74
C PRO A 163 -17.29 -19.17 7.24
N GLY A 164 -17.67 -19.52 8.47
CA GLY A 164 -17.41 -20.85 9.05
C GLY A 164 -18.33 -21.94 8.52
N ALA A 165 -19.53 -21.57 8.06
CA ALA A 165 -20.49 -22.46 7.43
C ALA A 165 -20.57 -22.17 5.92
N ALA A 166 -20.85 -23.20 5.12
CA ALA A 166 -21.08 -23.02 3.69
C ALA A 166 -22.36 -22.21 3.49
N THR A 167 -22.22 -21.02 2.89
CA THR A 167 -23.35 -20.20 2.43
C THR A 167 -23.63 -20.52 0.97
N PRO A 168 -24.90 -20.67 0.55
CA PRO A 168 -25.21 -20.85 -0.86
C PRO A 168 -24.71 -19.65 -1.68
N ASP A 169 -24.05 -19.92 -2.80
CA ASP A 169 -23.49 -18.92 -3.73
C ASP A 169 -24.62 -18.06 -4.32
N SER A 170 -24.97 -16.98 -3.62
CA SER A 170 -25.94 -15.98 -4.10
C SER A 170 -25.28 -14.68 -4.54
N GLU A 171 -23.95 -14.55 -4.43
CA GLU A 171 -23.27 -13.31 -4.82
C GLU A 171 -23.09 -13.24 -6.34
N GLN A 172 -23.72 -12.23 -6.95
CA GLN A 172 -23.49 -11.86 -8.34
C GLN A 172 -22.01 -11.58 -8.57
N LEU A 173 -21.48 -12.09 -9.68
CA LEU A 173 -20.09 -12.02 -10.07
C LEU A 173 -19.66 -10.59 -10.43
N GLY A 174 -19.45 -9.75 -9.42
CA GLY A 174 -19.01 -8.37 -9.53
C GLY A 174 -17.52 -8.18 -9.23
N SER A 175 -17.09 -6.93 -9.20
CA SER A 175 -15.80 -6.56 -8.63
C SER A 175 -15.81 -6.80 -7.12
N VAL A 176 -14.73 -7.36 -6.57
CA VAL A 176 -14.59 -7.51 -5.11
C VAL A 176 -14.75 -6.16 -4.42
N PRO A 177 -15.63 -6.02 -3.42
CA PRO A 177 -15.88 -4.74 -2.74
C PRO A 177 -14.71 -4.32 -1.85
N ASN A 178 -14.71 -3.04 -1.47
CA ASN A 178 -13.83 -2.54 -0.42
C ASN A 178 -14.23 -3.13 0.93
N ASP A 179 -13.27 -3.21 1.84
CA ASP A 179 -13.54 -3.50 3.23
C ASP A 179 -13.75 -2.20 4.01
N GLU A 180 -14.53 -2.24 5.09
CA GLU A 180 -14.72 -1.11 6.01
C GLU A 180 -13.98 -1.42 7.32
N SER A 181 -12.65 -1.48 7.26
CA SER A 181 -11.78 -1.70 8.41
C SER A 181 -10.80 -0.55 8.58
N ALA A 182 -10.18 -0.47 9.76
CA ALA A 182 -9.25 0.61 10.10
C ALA A 182 -8.05 0.72 9.14
N ILE A 183 -7.69 -0.35 8.42
CA ILE A 183 -6.62 -0.33 7.41
C ILE A 183 -7.04 0.34 6.09
N THR A 184 -8.33 0.44 5.80
CA THR A 184 -8.84 0.95 4.52
C THR A 184 -8.34 2.37 4.25
N GLN A 185 -8.37 3.26 5.24
CA GLN A 185 -7.87 4.63 5.12
C GLN A 185 -6.38 4.65 4.77
N MET A 186 -5.57 3.79 5.39
CA MET A 186 -4.13 3.69 5.10
C MET A 186 -3.87 3.15 3.68
N CYS A 187 -4.70 2.22 3.21
CA CYS A 187 -4.65 1.76 1.83
C CYS A 187 -4.96 2.91 0.85
N GLU A 188 -5.94 3.76 1.14
CA GLU A 188 -6.34 4.85 0.25
C GLU A 188 -5.28 5.96 0.15
N VAL A 189 -4.69 6.39 1.28
CA VAL A 189 -3.65 7.44 1.28
C VAL A 189 -2.36 7.00 0.59
N THR A 190 -2.04 5.71 0.63
CA THR A 190 -0.90 5.14 -0.11
C THR A 190 -1.24 4.81 -1.57
N GLY A 191 -2.42 5.18 -2.08
CA GLY A 191 -2.83 4.89 -3.47
C GLY A 191 -3.09 3.39 -3.76
N GLY A 192 -3.33 2.60 -2.72
CA GLY A 192 -3.70 1.20 -2.77
C GLY A 192 -5.20 0.97 -2.53
N ARG A 193 -5.55 -0.23 -2.03
CA ARG A 193 -6.94 -0.67 -1.85
C ARG A 193 -7.07 -1.81 -0.84
N SER A 194 -8.10 -1.78 -0.01
CA SER A 194 -8.55 -2.93 0.80
C SER A 194 -9.57 -3.79 0.04
N TYR A 195 -9.45 -5.11 0.10
CA TYR A 195 -10.38 -6.06 -0.49
C TYR A 195 -11.10 -6.86 0.59
N CYS A 196 -12.43 -6.89 0.54
CA CYS A 196 -13.25 -7.71 1.42
C CYS A 196 -13.45 -9.11 0.80
N VAL A 197 -12.73 -10.11 1.29
CA VAL A 197 -12.69 -11.47 0.71
C VAL A 197 -13.65 -12.40 1.46
N ARG A 198 -14.79 -12.72 0.85
CA ARG A 198 -15.79 -13.64 1.45
C ARG A 198 -15.70 -15.08 0.96
N THR A 199 -15.15 -15.29 -0.24
CA THR A 199 -15.04 -16.62 -0.86
C THR A 199 -13.65 -16.85 -1.43
N GLN A 200 -13.29 -18.13 -1.63
CA GLN A 200 -12.03 -18.49 -2.30
C GLN A 200 -11.95 -17.94 -3.74
N ARG A 201 -13.09 -17.83 -4.43
CA ARG A 201 -13.15 -17.26 -5.78
C ARG A 201 -12.83 -15.78 -5.78
N MET A 202 -13.37 -15.02 -4.83
CA MET A 202 -13.04 -13.59 -4.66
C MET A 202 -11.56 -13.41 -4.32
N LEU A 203 -10.98 -14.29 -3.50
CA LEU A 203 -9.55 -14.25 -3.20
C LEU A 203 -8.72 -14.35 -4.48
N ASN A 204 -8.99 -15.34 -5.33
CA ASN A 204 -8.26 -15.51 -6.60
C ASN A 204 -8.42 -14.28 -7.51
N GLN A 205 -9.63 -13.74 -7.64
CA GLN A 205 -9.89 -12.52 -8.41
C GLN A 205 -9.11 -11.31 -7.85
N CYS A 206 -9.00 -11.18 -6.52
CA CYS A 206 -8.18 -10.14 -5.90
C CYS A 206 -6.72 -10.30 -6.25
N LEU A 207 -6.17 -11.52 -6.16
CA LEU A 207 -4.78 -11.79 -6.48
C LEU A 207 -4.45 -11.48 -7.94
N ASP A 208 -5.32 -11.88 -8.87
CA ASP A 208 -5.18 -11.53 -10.30
C ASP A 208 -5.19 -10.01 -10.51
N SER A 209 -6.10 -9.29 -9.83
CA SER A 209 -6.14 -7.82 -9.90
C SER A 209 -4.92 -7.16 -9.25
N LEU A 210 -4.39 -7.74 -8.17
CA LEU A 210 -3.27 -7.18 -7.42
C LEU A 210 -1.98 -7.27 -8.23
N VAL A 211 -1.72 -8.40 -8.91
CA VAL A 211 -0.54 -8.57 -9.77
C VAL A 211 -0.49 -7.50 -10.87
N GLN A 212 -1.63 -7.16 -11.47
CA GLN A 212 -1.73 -6.09 -12.48
C GLN A 212 -1.46 -4.69 -11.91
N LYS A 213 -1.60 -4.51 -10.60
CA LYS A 213 -1.36 -3.23 -9.93
C LYS A 213 0.08 -3.08 -9.47
N VAL A 214 0.93 -4.12 -9.52
CA VAL A 214 2.36 -4.04 -9.17
C VAL A 214 3.15 -3.40 -10.33
N LEU A 215 2.99 -2.08 -10.44
CA LEU A 215 3.62 -1.21 -11.43
C LEU A 215 4.61 -0.24 -10.78
N SER A 216 5.64 0.16 -11.53
CA SER A 216 6.57 1.21 -11.10
C SER A 216 5.96 2.60 -11.32
N GLY A 217 5.96 3.44 -10.29
CA GLY A 217 5.46 4.80 -10.40
C GLY A 217 5.39 5.51 -9.06
N VAL A 218 4.93 6.76 -9.12
CA VAL A 218 4.75 7.61 -7.95
C VAL A 218 3.28 7.92 -7.75
N VAL A 219 2.83 7.90 -6.50
CA VAL A 219 1.48 8.30 -6.12
C VAL A 219 1.50 9.81 -5.85
N ILE A 220 0.62 10.53 -6.55
CA ILE A 220 0.44 11.97 -6.38
C ILE A 220 -1.00 12.22 -5.93
N ASN A 221 -1.15 13.02 -4.87
CA ASN A 221 -2.44 13.55 -4.46
C ASN A 221 -2.79 14.76 -5.33
N PHE A 222 -3.94 14.69 -5.99
CA PHE A 222 -4.51 15.80 -6.74
C PHE A 222 -5.70 16.36 -5.97
N GLU A 223 -5.63 17.65 -5.66
CA GLU A 223 -6.71 18.39 -5.03
C GLU A 223 -7.20 19.46 -5.99
N LYS A 224 -8.51 19.52 -6.18
CA LYS A 224 -9.14 20.53 -6.98
C LYS A 224 -9.23 21.83 -6.18
N THR A 225 -8.68 22.89 -6.76
CA THR A 225 -8.82 24.26 -6.27
C THR A 225 -9.59 25.10 -7.28
N GLY A 226 -10.59 25.86 -6.82
CA GLY A 226 -11.41 26.73 -7.68
C GLY A 226 -12.74 26.11 -8.11
N PRO A 227 -13.54 26.84 -8.92
CA PRO A 227 -14.87 26.39 -9.36
C PRO A 227 -14.77 25.18 -10.28
N ASP A 228 -15.85 24.39 -10.34
CA ASP A 228 -15.99 23.28 -11.29
C ASP A 228 -15.81 23.79 -12.73
N PRO A 229 -15.09 23.02 -13.58
CA PRO A 229 -15.08 23.34 -15.00
C PRO A 229 -16.52 23.30 -15.52
N PRO A 230 -16.89 24.19 -16.45
CA PRO A 230 -18.22 24.16 -17.04
C PRO A 230 -18.46 22.79 -17.68
N LEU A 231 -19.67 22.25 -17.51
CA LEU A 231 -20.07 20.98 -18.12
C LEU A 231 -20.07 21.17 -19.64
N VAL A 232 -19.04 20.64 -20.30
CA VAL A 232 -19.01 20.57 -21.76
C VAL A 232 -19.95 19.43 -22.16
N GLY A 233 -21.10 19.75 -22.76
CA GLY A 233 -21.98 18.74 -23.35
C GLY A 233 -21.27 17.99 -24.49
N GLU A 234 -21.73 16.79 -24.84
CA GLU A 234 -21.14 15.95 -25.90
C GLU A 234 -21.03 16.66 -27.27
N ASP A 235 -21.74 17.78 -27.49
CA ASP A 235 -21.70 18.60 -28.71
C ASP A 235 -20.82 19.87 -28.61
N GLY A 236 -20.00 20.03 -27.56
CA GLY A 236 -19.09 21.17 -27.43
C GLY A 236 -19.77 22.54 -27.20
N MET A 237 -21.09 22.58 -27.04
CA MET A 237 -21.82 23.76 -26.59
C MET A 237 -21.91 23.78 -25.07
N VAL A 238 -21.47 24.89 -24.48
CA VAL A 238 -21.61 25.19 -23.05
C VAL A 238 -23.07 25.59 -22.82
N ASP A 239 -23.88 24.74 -22.20
CA ASP A 239 -25.27 25.07 -21.87
C ASP A 239 -25.30 26.02 -20.66
N PRO A 240 -25.64 27.32 -20.83
CA PRO A 240 -25.61 28.30 -19.74
C PRO A 240 -26.80 28.15 -18.78
N SER A 241 -27.78 27.30 -19.11
CA SER A 241 -29.09 27.26 -18.45
C SER A 241 -29.22 26.23 -17.33
N ARG A 242 -28.22 25.37 -17.14
CA ARG A 242 -28.23 24.35 -16.09
C ARG A 242 -27.52 24.87 -14.84
N PRO A 243 -28.24 25.12 -13.72
CA PRO A 243 -27.58 25.53 -12.48
C PRO A 243 -26.61 24.43 -12.04
N VAL A 244 -25.35 24.82 -11.80
CA VAL A 244 -24.30 23.96 -11.26
C VAL A 244 -24.63 23.64 -9.80
N LEU A 245 -25.57 22.71 -9.60
CA LEU A 245 -25.85 22.13 -8.29
C LEU A 245 -24.97 20.89 -8.10
N SER A 246 -23.66 21.09 -7.99
CA SER A 246 -22.73 20.06 -7.51
C SER A 246 -21.94 20.57 -6.31
N PHE A 247 -22.66 20.95 -5.24
CA PHE A 247 -22.07 21.18 -3.92
C PHE A 247 -21.60 19.88 -3.23
N SER A 248 -21.78 18.72 -3.85
CA SER A 248 -21.25 17.45 -3.36
C SER A 248 -19.80 17.27 -3.82
N PRO A 249 -18.84 16.99 -2.91
CA PRO A 249 -17.48 16.65 -3.29
C PRO A 249 -17.49 15.43 -4.21
N GLN A 250 -17.00 15.59 -5.43
CA GLN A 250 -16.86 14.48 -6.37
C GLN A 250 -15.60 13.68 -6.04
N PRO A 251 -15.55 12.37 -6.33
CA PRO A 251 -14.36 11.54 -6.06
C PRO A 251 -13.07 12.00 -6.75
N TRP A 252 -13.16 12.87 -7.77
CA TRP A 252 -12.01 13.46 -8.45
C TRP A 252 -11.55 14.79 -7.82
N HIS A 253 -12.31 15.37 -6.87
CA HIS A 253 -11.94 16.62 -6.20
C HIS A 253 -10.74 16.45 -5.26
N SER A 254 -10.54 15.26 -4.71
CA SER A 254 -9.35 14.88 -3.95
C SER A 254 -9.07 13.42 -4.27
N CYS A 255 -7.94 13.12 -4.89
CA CYS A 255 -7.65 11.74 -5.28
C CYS A 255 -6.15 11.45 -5.38
N HIS A 256 -5.77 10.27 -4.91
CA HIS A 256 -4.46 9.70 -5.12
C HIS A 256 -4.42 8.99 -6.48
N LYS A 257 -3.47 9.38 -7.34
CA LYS A 257 -3.27 8.76 -8.66
C LYS A 257 -1.83 8.28 -8.81
N LEU A 258 -1.68 7.04 -9.26
CA LEU A 258 -0.40 6.51 -9.68
C LEU A 258 -0.01 7.11 -11.03
N ILE A 259 1.09 7.84 -11.07
CA ILE A 259 1.75 8.28 -12.28
C ILE A 259 2.79 7.23 -12.64
N TYR A 260 2.56 6.54 -13.77
CA TYR A 260 3.47 5.51 -14.24
C TYR A 260 4.79 6.12 -14.71
N VAL A 261 5.89 5.58 -14.21
CA VAL A 261 7.23 6.04 -14.56
C VAL A 261 7.87 4.97 -15.44
N ARG A 262 8.00 5.29 -16.73
CA ARG A 262 8.54 4.36 -17.72
C ARG A 262 10.05 4.19 -17.51
N PRO A 263 10.54 2.95 -17.33
CA PRO A 263 11.98 2.70 -17.37
C PRO A 263 12.53 2.96 -18.78
N ASN A 264 13.79 3.38 -18.86
CA ASN A 264 14.46 3.53 -20.15
C ASN A 264 14.72 2.14 -20.77
N PRO A 265 14.34 1.89 -22.05
CA PRO A 265 14.54 0.59 -22.69
C PRO A 265 16.00 0.12 -22.77
N LYS A 266 16.97 1.06 -22.75
CA LYS A 266 18.39 0.75 -22.87
C LYS A 266 19.05 0.43 -21.53
N THR A 267 18.70 1.16 -20.48
CA THR A 267 19.34 1.05 -19.16
C THR A 267 18.49 0.32 -18.13
N GLY A 268 17.19 0.13 -18.38
CA GLY A 268 16.23 -0.47 -17.45
C GLY A 268 15.82 0.45 -16.29
N VAL A 269 16.45 1.62 -16.14
CA VAL A 269 16.21 2.58 -15.06
C VAL A 269 15.44 3.79 -15.62
N PRO A 270 14.47 4.35 -14.88
CA PRO A 270 13.84 5.62 -15.27
C PRO A 270 14.85 6.75 -15.43
N VAL A 271 14.64 7.60 -16.43
CA VAL A 271 15.45 8.80 -16.65
C VAL A 271 14.52 9.99 -16.75
N GLY A 272 14.84 11.05 -16.00
CA GLY A 272 14.15 12.33 -16.09
C GLY A 272 15.07 13.48 -15.71
N HIS A 273 14.59 14.70 -15.93
CA HIS A 273 15.39 15.92 -15.78
C HIS A 273 14.75 16.98 -14.87
N TRP A 274 13.43 16.92 -14.68
CA TRP A 274 12.67 17.97 -14.00
C TRP A 274 12.08 17.41 -12.70
N PRO A 275 12.81 17.52 -11.56
CA PRO A 275 12.23 17.20 -10.27
C PRO A 275 11.08 18.14 -9.93
N ILE A 276 10.17 17.65 -9.09
CA ILE A 276 9.15 18.46 -8.46
C ILE A 276 9.82 19.26 -7.34
N PRO A 277 9.71 20.59 -7.29
CA PRO A 277 10.30 21.37 -6.22
C PRO A 277 9.72 20.99 -4.85
N GLU A 278 10.47 21.37 -3.80
CA GLU A 278 10.01 21.25 -2.43
C GLU A 278 8.80 22.13 -2.17
N SER A 279 7.98 21.75 -1.19
CA SER A 279 6.77 22.48 -0.80
C SER A 279 7.03 23.73 0.05
N PHE A 280 8.29 24.03 0.34
CA PHE A 280 8.71 25.16 1.15
C PHE A 280 9.71 26.04 0.39
N TRP A 281 9.79 27.31 0.79
CA TRP A 281 10.80 28.23 0.28
C TRP A 281 12.14 27.99 1.01
N PRO A 282 13.23 27.67 0.32
CA PRO A 282 14.52 27.45 0.97
C PRO A 282 15.08 28.78 1.48
N ASP A 283 15.38 28.84 2.78
CA ASP A 283 16.12 29.95 3.38
C ASP A 283 17.61 29.56 3.51
N GLN A 284 18.48 30.40 2.95
CA GLN A 284 19.93 30.18 2.93
C GLN A 284 20.54 30.09 4.34
N ASN A 285 19.91 30.73 5.33
CA ASN A 285 20.42 30.78 6.71
C ASN A 285 19.74 29.76 7.64
N SER A 286 18.80 28.95 7.14
CA SER A 286 18.12 27.98 8.00
C SER A 286 19.04 26.80 8.35
N PRO A 287 19.32 26.54 9.64
CA PRO A 287 20.13 25.39 10.05
C PRO A 287 19.35 24.07 9.98
N ALA A 288 18.02 24.11 9.80
CA ALA A 288 17.15 22.94 9.77
C ALA A 288 16.24 22.95 8.54
N LEU A 289 16.02 21.77 7.97
CA LEU A 289 15.08 21.55 6.87
C LEU A 289 13.66 21.33 7.40
N VAL A 290 12.67 21.84 6.67
CA VAL A 290 11.25 21.61 6.98
C VAL A 290 10.87 20.19 6.56
N ARG A 291 10.02 19.53 7.34
CA ARG A 291 9.51 18.19 7.01
C ARG A 291 8.73 18.22 5.70
N GLY A 292 9.03 17.32 4.78
CA GLY A 292 8.36 17.17 3.49
C GLY A 292 7.51 15.90 3.40
N CYS A 293 6.71 15.82 2.33
CA CYS A 293 6.12 14.58 1.83
C CYS A 293 6.98 14.12 0.63
N HIS A 294 7.51 12.90 0.72
CA HIS A 294 8.46 12.31 -0.24
C HIS A 294 8.03 10.90 -0.63
#